data_AF-A0A956ESL3-F1
#
_entry.id   AF-A0A956ESL3-F1
#
_cell.length_a   1.000
_cell.length_b   1.000
_cell.length_c   1.000
_cell.angle_alpha   90.00
_cell.angle_beta   90.00
_cell.angle_gamma   90.00
#
_symmetry.space_group_name_H-M   'P 1'
#
loop_
_entity.id
_entity.type
_entity.pdbx_description
1 polymer ?
#
loop_
_entity_poly.entity_id
_entity_poly.type
_entity_poly.pdbx_seq_one_letter_code
_entity_poly.pdbx_strand_id
1 'polypeptide(L)' 'MSRTVETPRDASVFIDEEYVGPLGFVAVRGVRLPVGEHRITVQKEGYFPWDQLVVADREPIQLEVVLEP' A
#
# COMPACT_ATOMS: atom_id res chain seq x y z
N MET A 1 -8.53 -2.40 26.62
CA MET A 1 -8.38 -3.41 25.56
C MET A 1 -8.08 -2.67 24.28
N SER A 2 -6.82 -2.61 23.85
CA SER A 2 -6.47 -2.00 22.57
C SER A 2 -6.81 -3.02 21.48
N ARG A 3 -7.84 -2.73 20.68
CA ARG A 3 -8.15 -3.54 19.50
C ARG A 3 -7.19 -3.04 18.42
N THR A 4 -6.10 -3.78 18.18
CA THR A 4 -5.25 -3.52 17.03
C THR A 4 -6.12 -3.69 15.78
N VAL A 5 -6.46 -2.59 15.12
CA VAL A 5 -7.15 -2.62 13.84
C VAL A 5 -6.12 -3.07 12.83
N GLU A 6 -6.17 -4.33 12.42
CA GLU A 6 -5.31 -4.85 11.35
C GLU A 6 -5.88 -4.38 10.01
N THR A 7 -5.03 -3.80 9.16
CA THR A 7 -5.41 -3.38 7.82
C THR A 7 -5.98 -4.56 7.02
N PRO A 8 -7.18 -4.44 6.42
CA PRO A 8 -7.77 -5.52 5.65
C PRO A 8 -6.85 -6.00 4.52
N ARG A 9 -6.56 -7.31 4.49
CA ARG A 9 -5.68 -7.91 3.47
C ARG A 9 -6.25 -7.86 2.05
N ASP A 10 -7.55 -7.65 1.93
CA ASP A 10 -8.27 -7.48 0.67
C ASP A 10 -8.45 -5.99 0.29
N ALA A 11 -7.77 -5.06 0.98
CA ALA A 11 -7.62 -3.68 0.51
C ALA A 11 -6.92 -3.65 -0.85
N SER A 12 -7.33 -2.72 -1.71
CA SER A 12 -6.78 -2.56 -3.06
C SER A 12 -5.55 -1.66 -3.03
N VAL A 13 -4.47 -2.11 -3.66
CA VAL A 13 -3.23 -1.33 -3.83
C VAL A 13 -3.19 -0.77 -5.24
N PHE A 14 -2.91 0.53 -5.33
CA PHE A 14 -2.69 1.27 -6.56
C PHE A 14 -1.29 1.89 -6.55
N ILE A 15 -0.65 1.93 -7.72
CA ILE A 15 0.62 2.58 -7.95
C ILE A 15 0.45 3.47 -9.17
N ASP A 16 0.72 4.76 -9.02
CA ASP A 16 0.49 5.77 -10.08
C ASP A 16 -0.92 5.67 -10.68
N GLU A 17 -1.91 5.51 -9.80
CA GLU A 17 -3.34 5.36 -10.13
C GLU A 17 -3.71 4.03 -10.84
N GLU A 18 -2.74 3.15 -11.11
CA GLU A 18 -2.96 1.83 -11.69
C GLU A 18 -3.19 0.76 -10.61
N TYR A 19 -4.23 -0.05 -10.76
CA TYR A 19 -4.52 -1.15 -9.84
C TYR A 19 -3.50 -2.29 -9.97
N VAL A 20 -2.83 -2.61 -8.87
CA VAL A 20 -1.79 -3.66 -8.84
C VAL A 20 -2.31 -4.97 -8.26
N GLY A 21 -3.16 -4.91 -7.24
CA GLY A 21 -3.68 -6.11 -6.58
C GLY A 21 -4.12 -5.90 -5.13
N PRO A 22 -4.54 -6.98 -4.45
CA PRO A 22 -4.89 -6.92 -3.04
C PRO A 22 -3.65 -6.81 -2.15
N LEU A 23 -3.74 -6.05 -1.05
CA LEU A 23 -2.65 -5.75 -0.12
C LEU A 23 -1.95 -7.02 0.40
N GLY A 24 -2.71 -8.06 0.74
CA GLY A 24 -2.14 -9.32 1.22
C GLY A 24 -1.25 -10.03 0.19
N PHE A 25 -1.55 -9.88 -1.10
CA PHE A 25 -0.70 -10.42 -2.17
C PHE A 25 0.55 -9.56 -2.37
N VAL A 26 0.35 -8.24 -2.43
CA VAL A 26 1.42 -7.25 -2.59
C VAL A 26 2.44 -7.33 -1.45
N ALA A 27 1.97 -7.46 -0.20
CA ALA A 27 2.84 -7.53 0.98
C ALA A 27 3.76 -8.76 0.99
N VAL A 28 3.34 -9.88 0.38
CA VAL A 28 4.14 -11.11 0.31
C VAL A 28 5.09 -11.10 -0.89
N ARG A 29 4.65 -10.58 -2.04
CA ARG A 29 5.40 -10.66 -3.30
C ARG A 29 6.28 -9.44 -3.56
N GLY A 30 5.94 -8.30 -2.96
CA GLY A 30 6.48 -7.00 -3.33
C GLY A 30 6.06 -6.57 -4.74
N VAL A 31 6.45 -5.36 -5.12
CA VAL A 31 6.26 -4.80 -6.46
C VAL A 31 7.57 -4.20 -6.91
N ARG A 32 7.95 -4.42 -8.18
CA ARG A 32 9.10 -3.73 -8.76
C ARG A 32 8.65 -2.40 -9.32
N LEU A 33 9.31 -1.34 -8.89
CA LEU A 33 9.10 0.02 -9.39
C LEU A 33 10.27 0.44 -10.30
N PRO A 34 10.00 1.18 -11.38
CA PRO A 34 11.02 1.99 -12.04
C PRO A 34 11.74 2.91 -11.04
N VAL A 35 12.95 3.35 -11.37
CA VAL A 35 13.62 4.40 -10.57
C VAL A 35 12.89 5.71 -10.79
N GLY A 36 12.49 6.38 -9.71
CA GLY A 36 11.73 7.62 -9.78
C GLY A 36 10.71 7.78 -8.65
N GLU A 37 9.93 8.85 -8.72
CA GLU A 37 8.82 9.09 -7.79
C GLU A 37 7.60 8.29 -8.22
N HIS A 38 6.95 7.63 -7.25
CA HIS A 38 5.74 6.85 -7.43
C HIS A 38 4.74 7.18 -6.34
N ARG A 39 3.46 7.28 -6.69
CA ARG A 39 2.36 7.41 -5.73
C ARG A 39 1.80 6.04 -5.40
N ILE A 40 1.81 5.68 -4.12
CA ILE A 40 1.22 4.45 -3.61
C ILE A 40 -0.06 4.80 -2.88
N THR A 41 -1.17 4.20 -3.29
CA THR A 41 -2.47 4.37 -2.62
C THR A 41 -3.00 2.99 -2.20
N VAL A 42 -3.43 2.85 -0.95
CA VAL A 42 -4.12 1.66 -0.45
C VAL A 42 -5.50 2.06 0.04
N GLN A 43 -6.54 1.39 -0.45
CA GLN A 43 -7.92 1.76 -0.14
C GLN A 43 -8.81 0.54 0.09
N LYS A 44 -9.82 0.74 0.95
CA LYS A 44 -10.88 -0.22 1.24
C LYS A 44 -12.15 0.55 1.56
N GLU A 45 -13.30 0.06 1.09
CA GLU A 45 -14.59 0.64 1.44
C GLU A 45 -14.78 0.66 2.96
N GLY A 46 -15.22 1.81 3.49
CA GLY A 46 -15.38 2.03 4.92
C GLY A 46 -14.08 2.34 5.67
N TYR A 47 -13.03 2.74 4.96
CA TYR A 47 -11.77 3.23 5.51
C TYR A 47 -11.32 4.49 4.77
N PHE A 48 -10.59 5.37 5.46
CA PHE A 48 -9.83 6.44 4.83
C PHE A 48 -8.68 5.85 4.00
N PRO A 49 -8.48 6.33 2.76
CA PRO A 49 -7.39 5.86 1.91
C PRO A 49 -6.04 6.26 2.52
N TRP A 50 -5.09 5.34 2.46
CA TRP A 50 -3.70 5.59 2.79
C TRP A 50 -2.97 5.97 1.50
N ASP A 51 -2.27 7.10 1.48
CA ASP A 51 -1.57 7.63 0.29
C ASP A 51 -0.17 8.11 0.66
N GLN A 52 0.84 7.69 -0.12
CA GLN A 52 2.21 8.13 0.09
C GLN A 52 2.97 8.22 -1.23
N LEU A 53 3.73 9.31 -1.40
CA LEU A 53 4.76 9.42 -2.43
C LEU A 53 6.05 8.78 -1.94
N VAL A 54 6.63 7.91 -2.76
CA VAL A 54 7.90 7.24 -2.50
C VAL A 54 8.86 7.48 -3.66
N VAL A 55 10.16 7.56 -3.38
CA VAL A 55 11.19 7.64 -4.41
C VAL A 55 11.89 6.29 -4.49
N ALA A 56 11.59 5.53 -5.54
CA ALA A 56 12.20 4.24 -5.80
C ALA A 56 13.60 4.41 -6.38
N ASP A 57 14.55 3.67 -5.82
CA ASP A 57 15.91 3.55 -6.32
C ASP A 57 16.32 2.06 -6.42
N ARG A 58 17.54 1.70 -6.00
CA ARG A 58 18.03 0.31 -6.00
C ARG A 58 17.82 -0.41 -4.67
N GLU A 59 17.34 0.28 -3.66
CA GLU A 59 17.07 -0.28 -2.33
C GLU A 59 15.58 -0.65 -2.17
N PRO A 60 15.26 -1.74 -1.46
CA PRO A 60 13.89 -2.07 -1.13
C PRO A 60 13.26 -1.02 -0.20
N ILE A 61 12.06 -0.55 -0.55
CA ILE A 61 11.25 0.31 0.31
C ILE A 61 10.25 -0.57 1.06
N GLN A 62 10.23 -0.45 2.38
CA GLN A 62 9.21 -1.07 3.22
C GLN A 62 8.25 0.00 3.73
N LEU A 63 6.96 -0.24 3.53
CA LEU A 63 5.88 0.66 3.92
C LEU A 63 5.00 -0.04 4.96
N GLU A 64 4.77 0.63 6.08
CA GLU A 64 3.77 0.21 7.05
C GLU A 64 2.43 0.85 6.68
N VAL A 65 1.44 0.03 6.32
CA VAL A 65 0.13 0.48 5.86
C VAL A 65 -0.90 0.26 6.97
N VAL A 66 -1.47 1.35 7.46
CA VAL A 66 -2.55 1.36 8.44
C VAL A 66 -3.75 2.09 7.84
N LEU A 67 -4.89 1.40 7.73
CA LEU A 67 -6.16 2.01 7.32
C LEU A 67 -7.03 2.34 8.53
N GLU A 68 -7.46 3.60 8.62
CA GLU A 68 -8.38 4.08 9.64
C GLU A 68 -9.83 3.98 9.13
N PRO A 69 -10.78 3.40 9.88
CA PRO A 69 -12.20 3.35 9.51
C PRO A 69 -12.87 4.73 9.41
#